data_AF-A0A9D8H768-F1
#
_entry.id   AF-A0A9D8H768-F1
#
_cell.length_a   1.000
_cell.length_b   1.000
_cell.length_c   1.000
_cell.angle_alpha   90.00
_cell.angle_beta   90.00
_cell.angle_gamma   90.00
#
_symmetry.space_group_name_H-M   'P 1'
#
loop_
_entity.id
_entity.type
_entity.pdbx_description
1 polymer ?
#
loop_
_entity_poly.entity_id
_entity_poly.type
_entity_poly.pdbx_seq_one_letter_code
_entity_poly.pdbx_strand_id
1 'polypeptide(L)'
;MTTSAGVLLGLAAVAALGDWVAVSREHTRLEHVCKPLALALLVGVAATLDPASSDQRTAFVIALVLSLIGDVALMLPSDRFVVGLGAFLLGHLAYIVGFGLLGGDAPDYLLGAVIVSVPAVLLARRYVRALASTGRRELIPPVVLYVAAIGAMVASAIAVGNEWAVIGATLFLVSDTLIAETRFGGGSRPYVGPRPHGRVAIMVTYHLAQAALVVSLLP
;
A
#
# COMPACT_ATOMS: atom_id res chain seq x y z
N MET A 1 13.23 -16.18 -11.54
CA MET A 1 12.00 -16.62 -10.83
C MET A 1 12.00 -18.13 -10.73
N THR A 2 11.80 -18.67 -9.54
CA THR A 2 11.60 -20.12 -9.32
C THR A 2 10.24 -20.55 -9.87
N THR A 3 10.08 -21.84 -10.23
CA THR A 3 8.79 -22.38 -10.70
C THR A 3 7.69 -22.20 -9.66
N SER A 4 8.01 -22.39 -8.38
CA SER A 4 7.10 -22.17 -7.25
C SER A 4 6.63 -20.71 -7.16
N ALA A 5 7.54 -19.74 -7.25
CA ALA A 5 7.19 -18.32 -7.27
C ALA A 5 6.27 -17.97 -8.46
N GLY A 6 6.49 -18.57 -9.63
CA GLY A 6 5.63 -18.43 -10.81
C GLY A 6 4.21 -18.92 -10.58
N VAL A 7 4.06 -20.13 -10.03
CA VAL A 7 2.75 -20.70 -9.70
C VAL A 7 2.04 -19.85 -8.65
N LEU A 8 2.74 -19.44 -7.59
CA LEU A 8 2.16 -18.61 -6.53
C LEU A 8 1.74 -17.23 -7.04
N LEU A 9 2.50 -16.61 -7.95
CA LEU A 9 2.15 -15.33 -8.56
C LEU A 9 0.89 -15.47 -9.44
N GLY A 10 0.79 -16.55 -10.22
CA GLY A 10 -0.42 -16.86 -10.99
C GLY A 10 -1.64 -17.05 -10.10
N LEU A 11 -1.49 -17.77 -8.99
CA LEU A 11 -2.56 -17.94 -7.99
C LEU A 11 -2.92 -16.61 -7.31
N ALA A 12 -1.93 -15.77 -6.99
CA ALA A 12 -2.15 -14.45 -6.41
C ALA A 12 -2.95 -13.55 -7.36
N ALA A 13 -2.67 -13.60 -8.66
CA ALA A 13 -3.43 -12.89 -9.68
C ALA A 13 -4.88 -13.39 -9.74
N VAL A 14 -5.12 -14.71 -9.69
CA VAL A 14 -6.48 -15.28 -9.64
C VAL A 14 -7.22 -14.83 -8.38
N ALA A 15 -6.57 -14.84 -7.22
CA ALA A 15 -7.16 -14.37 -5.96
C ALA A 15 -7.50 -12.88 -6.01
N ALA A 16 -6.60 -12.04 -6.55
CA ALA A 16 -6.82 -10.60 -6.74
C ALA A 16 -7.99 -10.33 -7.70
N LEU A 17 -8.08 -11.03 -8.83
CA LEU A 17 -9.21 -10.92 -9.74
C LEU A 17 -10.52 -11.35 -9.06
N GLY A 18 -10.48 -12.42 -8.26
CA GLY A 18 -11.59 -12.86 -7.42
C GLY A 18 -12.04 -11.77 -6.45
N ASP A 19 -11.10 -11.06 -5.83
CA ASP A 19 -11.40 -9.93 -4.95
C ASP A 19 -12.01 -8.75 -5.71
N TRP A 20 -11.47 -8.39 -6.87
CA TRP A 20 -12.04 -7.30 -7.69
C TRP A 20 -13.48 -7.60 -8.09
N VAL A 21 -13.76 -8.85 -8.49
CA VAL A 21 -15.12 -9.31 -8.78
C VAL A 21 -15.98 -9.26 -7.51
N ALA A 22 -15.47 -9.73 -6.37
CA ALA A 22 -16.17 -9.69 -5.10
C ALA A 22 -16.58 -8.27 -4.72
N VAL A 23 -15.65 -7.32 -4.78
CA VAL A 23 -15.89 -5.91 -4.47
C VAL A 23 -16.85 -5.28 -5.48
N SER A 24 -16.72 -5.59 -6.78
CA SER A 24 -17.61 -5.07 -7.81
C SER A 24 -19.06 -5.52 -7.65
N ARG A 25 -19.27 -6.73 -7.12
CA ARG A 25 -20.59 -7.35 -6.87
C ARG A 25 -21.04 -7.22 -5.42
N GLU A 26 -20.28 -6.49 -4.59
CA GLU A 26 -20.52 -6.34 -3.15
C GLU A 26 -20.64 -7.69 -2.40
N HIS A 27 -19.95 -8.72 -2.90
CA HIS A 27 -20.00 -10.08 -2.36
C HIS A 27 -19.02 -10.26 -1.18
N THR A 28 -19.44 -9.80 0.00
CA THR A 28 -18.60 -9.70 1.21
C THR A 28 -17.87 -11.00 1.57
N ARG A 29 -18.50 -12.18 1.47
CA ARG A 29 -17.85 -13.46 1.81
C ARG A 29 -16.68 -13.80 0.90
N LEU A 30 -16.78 -13.41 -0.38
CA LEU A 30 -15.73 -13.68 -1.35
C LEU A 30 -14.58 -12.70 -1.15
N GLU A 31 -14.88 -11.43 -0.87
CA GLU A 31 -13.89 -10.42 -0.46
C GLU A 31 -13.12 -10.88 0.79
N HIS A 32 -13.81 -11.42 1.81
CA HIS A 32 -13.20 -11.99 3.03
C HIS A 32 -12.23 -13.15 2.82
N VAL A 33 -12.29 -13.81 1.66
CA VAL A 33 -11.39 -14.91 1.33
C VAL A 33 -10.33 -14.44 0.33
N CYS A 34 -10.76 -13.85 -0.78
CA CYS A 34 -9.89 -13.46 -1.88
C CYS A 34 -8.90 -12.37 -1.49
N LYS A 35 -9.32 -11.37 -0.71
CA LYS A 35 -8.45 -10.26 -0.33
C LYS A 35 -7.27 -10.71 0.56
N PRO A 36 -7.49 -11.41 1.69
CA PRO A 36 -6.36 -11.94 2.47
C PRO A 36 -5.53 -12.97 1.69
N LEU A 37 -6.18 -13.81 0.87
CA LEU A 37 -5.50 -14.84 0.09
C LEU A 37 -4.53 -14.25 -0.93
N ALA A 38 -4.89 -13.14 -1.59
CA ALA A 38 -4.03 -12.49 -2.56
C ALA A 38 -2.70 -12.04 -1.93
N LEU A 39 -2.72 -11.39 -0.76
CA LEU A 39 -1.47 -11.03 -0.08
C LEU A 39 -0.75 -12.22 0.52
N ALA A 40 -1.45 -13.20 1.08
CA ALA A 40 -0.82 -14.41 1.60
C ALA A 40 -0.03 -15.15 0.51
N LEU A 41 -0.57 -15.19 -0.72
CA LEU A 41 0.13 -15.73 -1.88
C LEU A 41 1.32 -14.85 -2.28
N LEU A 42 1.21 -13.52 -2.26
CA LEU A 42 2.35 -12.62 -2.51
C LEU A 42 3.46 -12.76 -1.45
N VAL A 43 3.12 -13.00 -0.17
CA VAL A 43 4.09 -13.39 0.86
C VAL A 43 4.81 -14.67 0.45
N GLY A 44 4.07 -15.66 -0.04
CA GLY A 44 4.63 -16.91 -0.57
C GLY A 44 5.56 -16.67 -1.78
N VAL A 45 5.18 -15.80 -2.72
CA VAL A 45 6.03 -15.41 -3.86
C VAL A 45 7.33 -14.80 -3.35
N ALA A 46 7.25 -13.80 -2.46
CA ALA A 46 8.42 -13.15 -1.88
C ALA A 46 9.33 -14.12 -1.11
N ALA A 47 8.75 -15.12 -0.43
CA ALA A 47 9.49 -16.13 0.32
C ALA A 47 10.17 -17.19 -0.56
N THR A 48 9.67 -17.43 -1.79
CA THR A 48 10.13 -18.52 -2.66
C THR A 48 10.88 -18.06 -3.90
N LEU A 49 10.92 -16.75 -4.17
CA LEU A 49 11.77 -16.19 -5.22
C LEU A 49 13.25 -16.22 -4.81
N ASP A 50 14.12 -16.18 -5.82
CA ASP A 50 15.56 -15.93 -5.65
C ASP A 50 15.75 -14.41 -5.68
N PRO A 51 15.97 -13.74 -4.52
CA PRO A 51 16.04 -12.29 -4.48
C PRO A 51 17.43 -11.79 -4.86
N ALA A 52 17.51 -10.52 -5.27
CA ALA A 52 18.77 -9.79 -5.34
C ALA A 52 19.44 -9.65 -3.95
N SER A 53 18.64 -9.50 -2.89
CA SER A 53 19.10 -9.36 -1.50
C SER A 53 18.20 -10.12 -0.51
N SER A 54 18.81 -10.95 0.35
CA SER A 54 18.10 -11.70 1.40
C SER A 54 17.47 -10.81 2.45
N ASP A 55 18.15 -9.72 2.79
CA ASP A 55 17.76 -8.84 3.89
C ASP A 55 16.63 -7.92 3.44
N GLN A 56 16.70 -7.42 2.21
CA GLN A 56 15.60 -6.71 1.57
C GLN A 56 14.35 -7.60 1.48
N ARG A 57 14.49 -8.84 1.01
CA ARG A 57 13.38 -9.80 0.94
C ARG A 57 12.73 -9.97 2.31
N THR A 58 13.52 -10.09 3.38
CA THR A 58 13.01 -10.23 4.75
C THR A 58 12.17 -9.03 5.16
N ALA A 59 12.66 -7.81 4.90
CA ALA A 59 11.93 -6.58 5.17
C ALA A 59 10.61 -6.50 4.36
N PHE A 60 10.61 -6.93 3.10
CA PHE A 60 9.43 -6.94 2.24
C PHE A 60 8.40 -7.99 2.68
N VAL A 61 8.85 -9.17 3.10
CA VAL A 61 7.96 -10.19 3.69
C VAL A 61 7.28 -9.64 4.95
N ILE A 62 8.02 -8.96 5.83
CA ILE A 62 7.45 -8.29 7.00
C ILE A 62 6.41 -7.24 6.56
N ALA A 63 6.73 -6.42 5.56
CA ALA A 63 5.82 -5.40 5.04
C ALA A 63 4.51 -5.99 4.48
N LEU A 64 4.59 -7.10 3.75
CA LEU A 64 3.43 -7.82 3.21
C LEU A 64 2.58 -8.46 4.32
N VAL A 65 3.21 -9.07 5.33
CA VAL A 65 2.50 -9.63 6.48
C VAL A 65 1.78 -8.54 7.27
N LEU A 66 2.43 -7.39 7.50
CA LEU A 66 1.82 -6.24 8.14
C LEU A 66 0.66 -5.67 7.31
N SER A 67 0.82 -5.62 5.99
CA SER A 67 -0.26 -5.22 5.07
C SER A 67 -1.46 -6.17 5.13
N LEU A 68 -1.21 -7.47 5.20
CA LEU A 68 -2.25 -8.50 5.37
C LEU A 68 -2.97 -8.35 6.71
N ILE A 69 -2.25 -8.11 7.80
CA ILE A 69 -2.84 -7.83 9.12
C ILE A 69 -3.70 -6.56 9.04
N GLY A 70 -3.21 -5.53 8.36
CA GLY A 70 -3.93 -4.28 8.12
C GLY A 70 -5.25 -4.52 7.40
N ASP A 71 -5.22 -5.29 6.32
CA ASP A 71 -6.42 -5.65 5.56
C ASP A 71 -7.44 -6.42 6.39
N VAL A 72 -7.01 -7.45 7.11
CA VAL A 72 -7.91 -8.21 7.99
C VAL A 72 -8.51 -7.30 9.07
N ALA A 73 -7.72 -6.39 9.65
CA ALA A 73 -8.22 -5.45 10.65
C ALA A 73 -9.29 -4.50 10.08
N LEU A 74 -9.12 -4.00 8.85
CA LEU A 74 -10.09 -3.13 8.18
C LEU A 74 -11.38 -3.85 7.77
N MET A 75 -11.36 -5.17 7.63
CA MET A 75 -12.53 -5.97 7.23
C MET A 75 -13.41 -6.37 8.40
N LEU A 76 -12.86 -6.42 9.62
CA LEU A 76 -13.59 -6.85 10.80
C LEU A 76 -14.69 -5.84 11.21
N PRO A 77 -15.85 -6.30 11.71
CA PRO A 77 -17.02 -5.44 11.97
C PRO A 77 -16.80 -4.31 12.99
N SER A 78 -15.76 -4.40 13.82
CA SER A 78 -15.55 -3.51 14.96
C SER A 78 -14.76 -2.22 14.62
N ASP A 79 -14.84 -1.73 13.37
CA ASP A 79 -14.11 -0.57 12.81
C ASP A 79 -12.69 -0.39 13.41
N ARG A 80 -11.82 -1.40 13.21
CA ARG A 80 -10.44 -1.37 13.71
C ARG A 80 -9.53 -0.52 12.82
N PHE A 81 -10.05 0.59 12.33
CA PHE A 81 -9.37 1.47 11.37
C PHE A 81 -7.97 1.89 11.86
N VAL A 82 -7.84 2.28 13.13
CA VAL A 82 -6.55 2.69 13.71
C VAL A 82 -5.54 1.54 13.74
N VAL A 83 -6.01 0.31 14.00
CA VAL A 83 -5.15 -0.89 13.97
C VAL A 83 -4.70 -1.17 12.54
N GLY A 84 -5.62 -1.10 11.57
CA GLY A 84 -5.31 -1.24 10.16
C GLY A 84 -4.29 -0.21 9.69
N LEU A 85 -4.54 1.06 9.99
CA LEU A 85 -3.66 2.18 9.65
C LEU A 85 -2.26 2.02 10.28
N GLY A 86 -2.20 1.60 11.55
CA GLY A 86 -0.93 1.33 12.24
C GLY A 86 -0.16 0.18 11.59
N ALA A 87 -0.85 -0.89 11.20
CA ALA A 87 -0.22 -2.03 10.51
C ALA A 87 0.34 -1.63 9.14
N PHE A 88 -0.42 -0.87 8.33
CA PHE A 88 0.09 -0.36 7.06
C PHE A 88 1.27 0.61 7.24
N LEU A 89 1.20 1.51 8.23
CA LEU A 89 2.32 2.41 8.54
C LEU A 89 3.60 1.63 8.83
N LEU A 90 3.52 0.60 9.68
CA LEU A 90 4.66 -0.27 9.97
C LEU A 90 5.12 -1.03 8.71
N GLY A 91 4.20 -1.41 7.83
CA GLY A 91 4.51 -2.00 6.54
C GLY A 91 5.33 -1.07 5.65
N HIS A 92 4.95 0.21 5.56
CA HIS A 92 5.68 1.22 4.78
C HIS A 92 7.08 1.44 5.34
N LEU A 93 7.23 1.47 6.67
CA LEU A 93 8.54 1.54 7.31
C LEU A 93 9.40 0.30 6.98
N ALA A 94 8.80 -0.90 6.96
CA ALA A 94 9.52 -2.11 6.56
C ALA A 94 9.96 -2.06 5.08
N TYR A 95 9.13 -1.51 4.17
CA TYR A 95 9.55 -1.25 2.79
C TYR A 95 10.71 -0.26 2.71
N ILE A 96 10.66 0.86 3.44
CA ILE A 96 11.75 1.85 3.51
C ILE A 96 13.04 1.20 3.98
N VAL A 97 12.99 0.38 5.04
CA VAL A 97 14.15 -0.38 5.52
C VAL A 97 14.68 -1.30 4.42
N GLY A 98 13.79 -2.03 3.73
CA GLY A 98 14.18 -2.89 2.61
C GLY A 98 14.91 -2.14 1.49
N PHE A 99 14.42 -0.96 1.11
CA PHE A 99 15.09 -0.11 0.13
C PHE A 99 16.45 0.40 0.63
N GLY A 100 16.52 0.84 1.89
CA GLY A 100 17.77 1.29 2.50
C GLY A 100 18.86 0.21 2.54
N LEU A 101 18.47 -1.06 2.63
CA LEU A 101 19.40 -2.21 2.60
C LEU A 101 20.01 -2.49 1.22
N LEU A 102 19.40 -2.00 0.13
CA LEU A 102 20.02 -2.02 -1.20
C LEU A 102 21.07 -0.91 -1.37
N GLY A 103 21.06 0.10 -0.50
CA GLY A 103 21.92 1.27 -0.58
C GLY A 103 21.25 2.44 -1.31
N GLY A 104 22.06 3.22 -2.02
CA GLY A 104 21.68 4.48 -2.66
C GLY A 104 22.40 5.66 -2.04
N ASP A 105 22.81 6.61 -2.87
CA ASP A 105 23.57 7.76 -2.41
C ASP A 105 22.64 8.83 -1.84
N ALA A 106 23.13 9.61 -0.86
CA ALA A 106 22.35 10.70 -0.26
C ALA A 106 21.71 11.68 -1.28
N PRO A 107 22.35 12.02 -2.41
CA PRO A 107 21.73 12.83 -3.46
C PRO A 107 20.49 12.19 -4.10
N ASP A 108 20.46 10.87 -4.26
CA ASP A 108 19.32 10.16 -4.88
C ASP A 108 18.11 10.14 -3.95
N TYR A 109 18.34 9.92 -2.65
CA TYR A 109 17.31 10.08 -1.62
C TYR A 109 16.79 11.51 -1.54
N LEU A 110 17.67 12.51 -1.66
CA LEU A 110 17.26 13.91 -1.71
C LEU A 110 16.42 14.21 -2.95
N LEU A 111 16.83 13.71 -4.12
CA LEU A 111 16.07 13.86 -5.37
C LEU A 111 14.68 13.22 -5.25
N GLY A 112 14.60 11.98 -4.77
CA GLY A 112 13.33 11.30 -4.51
C GLY A 112 12.45 12.08 -3.54
N ALA A 113 13.03 12.59 -2.44
CA ALA A 113 12.29 13.41 -1.47
C ALA A 113 11.77 14.72 -2.09
N VAL A 114 12.56 15.39 -2.92
CA VAL A 114 12.15 16.61 -3.64
C VAL A 114 11.00 16.30 -4.60
N ILE A 115 11.09 15.23 -5.39
CA ILE A 115 10.04 14.81 -6.33
C ILE A 115 8.72 14.56 -5.58
N VAL A 116 8.78 13.85 -4.45
CA VAL A 116 7.59 13.45 -3.68
C VAL A 116 7.07 14.58 -2.77
N SER A 117 7.89 15.59 -2.47
CA SER A 117 7.51 16.68 -1.56
C SER A 117 6.25 17.43 -2.03
N VAL A 118 6.12 17.69 -3.33
CA VAL A 118 4.98 18.40 -3.90
C VAL A 118 3.67 17.63 -3.68
N PRO A 119 3.51 16.38 -4.16
CA PRO A 119 2.28 15.62 -3.91
C PRO A 119 2.03 15.40 -2.41
N ALA A 120 3.07 15.10 -1.61
CA ALA A 120 2.90 14.90 -0.16
C ALA A 120 2.36 16.16 0.54
N VAL A 121 2.90 17.35 0.25
CA VAL A 121 2.44 18.61 0.82
C VAL A 121 1.02 18.94 0.38
N LEU A 122 0.67 18.70 -0.89
CA LEU A 122 -0.68 18.92 -1.41
C LEU A 122 -1.71 18.01 -0.71
N LEU A 123 -1.39 16.73 -0.57
CA LEU A 123 -2.23 15.76 0.15
C LEU A 123 -2.37 16.11 1.63
N ALA A 124 -1.26 16.39 2.31
CA ALA A 124 -1.28 16.81 3.71
C ALA A 124 -2.15 18.07 3.91
N ARG A 125 -1.95 19.11 3.10
CA ARG A 125 -2.77 20.35 3.16
C ARG A 125 -4.24 20.09 2.90
N ARG A 126 -4.58 19.17 1.99
CA ARG A 126 -5.97 18.79 1.70
C ARG A 126 -6.61 18.12 2.90
N TYR A 127 -6.01 17.06 3.43
CA TYR A 127 -6.60 16.28 4.51
C TYR A 127 -6.57 17.00 5.86
N VAL A 128 -5.55 17.81 6.14
CA VAL A 128 -5.53 18.66 7.34
C VAL A 128 -6.71 19.64 7.32
N ARG A 129 -6.97 20.30 6.18
CA ARG A 129 -8.12 21.21 6.05
C ARG A 129 -9.45 20.46 6.21
N ALA A 130 -9.59 19.30 5.58
CA ALA A 130 -10.80 18.49 5.66
C ALA A 130 -11.09 18.02 7.11
N LEU A 131 -10.08 17.48 7.79
CA LEU A 131 -10.18 17.05 9.19
C LEU A 131 -10.48 18.24 10.13
N ALA A 132 -9.79 19.36 9.95
CA ALA A 132 -10.04 20.56 10.75
C ALA A 132 -11.45 21.11 10.57
N SER A 133 -12.00 21.07 9.35
CA SER A 133 -13.37 21.52 9.05
C SER A 133 -14.45 20.60 9.60
N THR A 134 -14.13 19.33 9.85
CA THR A 134 -15.06 18.32 10.39
C THR A 134 -14.89 18.10 11.90
N GLY A 135 -14.07 18.92 12.58
CA GLY A 135 -13.83 18.83 14.02
C GLY A 135 -12.93 17.68 14.48
N ARG A 136 -12.46 16.82 13.56
CA ARG A 136 -11.64 15.61 13.84
C ARG A 136 -10.14 15.94 13.91
N ARG A 137 -9.78 16.95 14.70
CA ARG A 137 -8.40 17.47 14.76
C ARG A 137 -7.42 16.45 15.35
N GLU A 138 -7.88 15.53 16.18
CA GLU A 138 -7.04 14.45 16.73
C GLU A 138 -6.47 13.51 15.67
N LEU A 139 -7.10 13.41 14.49
CA LEU A 139 -6.61 12.56 13.39
C LEU A 139 -5.55 13.25 12.53
N ILE A 140 -5.28 14.54 12.72
CA ILE A 140 -4.31 15.29 11.92
C ILE A 140 -2.89 14.73 12.05
N PRO A 141 -2.32 14.57 13.26
CA PRO A 141 -0.95 14.06 13.39
C PRO A 141 -0.77 12.65 12.80
N PRO A 142 -1.67 11.66 13.05
CA PRO A 142 -1.59 10.35 12.41
C PRO A 142 -1.62 10.42 10.88
N VAL A 143 -2.50 11.25 10.30
CA VAL A 143 -2.61 11.37 8.83
C VAL A 143 -1.37 12.03 8.22
N VAL A 144 -0.84 13.08 8.85
CA VAL A 144 0.39 13.73 8.36
C VAL A 144 1.58 12.77 8.45
N LEU A 145 1.73 12.05 9.56
CA LEU A 145 2.77 11.03 9.73
C LEU A 145 2.66 9.95 8.65
N TYR A 146 1.44 9.51 8.36
CA TYR A 146 1.19 8.51 7.34
C TYR A 146 1.55 8.99 5.93
N VAL A 147 1.12 10.21 5.56
CA VAL A 147 1.48 10.84 4.27
C VAL A 147 3.00 11.00 4.14
N ALA A 148 3.69 11.36 5.23
CA ALA A 148 5.15 11.45 5.24
C ALA A 148 5.80 10.07 5.06
N ALA A 149 5.31 9.02 5.73
CA ALA A 149 5.86 7.68 5.63
C ALA A 149 5.69 7.08 4.22
N ILE A 150 4.51 7.18 3.62
CA ILE A 150 4.30 6.70 2.25
C ILE A 150 5.10 7.53 1.24
N GLY A 151 5.24 8.84 1.48
CA GLY A 151 6.08 9.69 0.66
C GLY A 151 7.56 9.31 0.74
N ALA A 152 8.05 9.00 1.94
CA ALA A 152 9.41 8.49 2.16
C ALA A 152 9.62 7.14 1.47
N MET A 153 8.64 6.23 1.51
CA MET A 153 8.70 4.96 0.78
C MET A 153 8.84 5.17 -0.74
N VAL A 154 8.07 6.09 -1.34
CA VAL A 154 8.22 6.42 -2.76
C VAL A 154 9.58 7.04 -3.05
N ALA A 155 10.05 7.95 -2.18
CA ALA A 155 11.38 8.55 -2.33
C ALA A 155 12.50 7.50 -2.25
N SER A 156 12.41 6.53 -1.33
CA SER A 156 13.36 5.42 -1.24
C SER A 156 13.33 4.52 -2.46
N ALA A 157 12.15 4.23 -3.01
CA ALA A 157 12.03 3.47 -4.25
C ALA A 157 12.68 4.18 -5.45
N ILE A 158 12.49 5.51 -5.55
CA ILE A 158 13.17 6.34 -6.57
C ILE A 158 14.68 6.30 -6.38
N ALA A 159 15.15 6.45 -5.14
CA ALA A 159 16.58 6.50 -4.84
C ALA A 159 17.33 5.20 -5.19
N VAL A 160 16.67 4.05 -5.00
CA VAL A 160 17.22 2.74 -5.39
C VAL A 160 17.18 2.52 -6.91
N GLY A 161 16.40 3.30 -7.66
CA GLY A 161 16.38 3.28 -9.12
C GLY A 161 15.72 2.05 -9.76
N ASN A 162 15.00 1.23 -8.99
CA ASN A 162 14.27 0.07 -9.52
C ASN A 162 12.89 0.49 -10.03
N GLU A 163 12.65 0.33 -11.34
CA GLU A 163 11.39 0.76 -11.98
C GLU A 163 10.14 0.10 -11.36
N TRP A 164 10.20 -1.20 -11.06
CA TRP A 164 9.09 -1.92 -10.43
C TRP A 164 8.84 -1.45 -8.99
N ALA A 165 9.90 -1.10 -8.26
CA ALA A 165 9.76 -0.50 -6.93
C ALA A 165 9.07 0.87 -7.01
N VAL A 166 9.47 1.72 -7.96
CA VAL A 166 8.87 3.05 -8.15
C VAL A 166 7.40 2.92 -8.56
N ILE A 167 7.08 2.04 -9.52
CA ILE A 167 5.71 1.73 -9.93
C ILE A 167 4.90 1.25 -8.73
N GLY A 168 5.44 0.29 -7.98
CA GLY A 168 4.77 -0.30 -6.83
C GLY A 168 4.49 0.72 -5.73
N ALA A 169 5.50 1.46 -5.29
CA ALA A 169 5.35 2.50 -4.26
C ALA A 169 4.39 3.62 -4.70
N THR A 170 4.44 4.03 -5.97
CA THR A 170 3.53 5.06 -6.51
C THR A 170 2.09 4.56 -6.56
N LEU A 171 1.85 3.32 -7.01
CA LEU A 171 0.52 2.72 -7.00
C LEU A 171 -0.02 2.57 -5.57
N PHE A 172 0.85 2.28 -4.60
CA PHE A 172 0.48 2.24 -3.19
C PHE A 172 0.03 3.63 -2.71
N LEU A 173 0.80 4.67 -3.02
CA LEU A 173 0.43 6.06 -2.73
C LEU A 173 -0.93 6.43 -3.32
N VAL A 174 -1.19 6.00 -4.56
CA VAL A 174 -2.50 6.22 -5.21
C VAL A 174 -3.61 5.46 -4.49
N SER A 175 -3.42 4.18 -4.17
CA SER A 175 -4.37 3.38 -3.40
C SER A 175 -4.75 4.04 -2.07
N ASP A 176 -3.75 4.44 -1.28
CA ASP A 176 -3.96 5.03 0.04
C ASP A 176 -4.59 6.42 -0.05
N THR A 177 -4.27 7.17 -1.11
CA THR A 177 -4.94 8.43 -1.41
C THR A 177 -6.42 8.19 -1.70
N LEU A 178 -6.77 7.17 -2.51
CA LEU A 178 -8.17 6.83 -2.77
C LEU A 178 -8.91 6.41 -1.49
N ILE A 179 -8.27 5.64 -0.59
CA ILE A 179 -8.83 5.31 0.73
C ILE A 179 -9.06 6.59 1.54
N ALA A 180 -8.07 7.47 1.64
CA ALA A 180 -8.17 8.72 2.39
C ALA A 180 -9.23 9.67 1.83
N GLU A 181 -9.42 9.72 0.51
CA GLU A 181 -10.52 10.46 -0.12
C GLU A 181 -11.89 9.91 0.30
N THR A 182 -12.08 8.59 0.30
CA THR A 182 -13.36 7.99 0.74
C THR A 182 -13.65 8.23 2.22
N ARG A 183 -12.62 8.34 3.08
CA ARG A 183 -12.78 8.49 4.53
C ARG A 183 -12.82 9.95 5.00
N PHE A 184 -12.07 10.83 4.33
CA PHE A 184 -11.80 12.20 4.80
C PHE A 184 -12.11 13.29 3.78
N GLY A 185 -12.32 12.98 2.49
CA GLY A 185 -12.49 13.96 1.41
C GLY A 185 -13.75 14.85 1.47
N GLY A 186 -14.60 14.70 2.49
CA GLY A 186 -15.88 15.40 2.60
C GLY A 186 -15.78 16.84 3.12
N GLY A 187 -16.11 17.79 2.25
CA GLY A 187 -16.70 19.10 2.59
C GLY A 187 -18.04 19.27 1.85
N SER A 188 -19.09 19.74 2.53
CA SER A 188 -20.49 20.06 2.09
C SER A 188 -21.25 19.12 1.14
N ARG A 189 -20.64 18.04 0.66
CA ARG A 189 -21.28 16.93 -0.05
C ARG A 189 -20.63 15.65 0.47
N PRO A 190 -21.38 14.71 1.07
CA PRO A 190 -20.92 13.34 1.18
C PRO A 190 -20.93 12.77 -0.24
N TYR A 191 -19.77 12.78 -0.91
CA TYR A 191 -19.62 12.26 -2.26
C TYR A 191 -18.21 11.68 -2.33
N VAL A 192 -17.99 10.38 -2.14
CA VAL A 192 -18.61 9.23 -2.78
C VAL A 192 -19.06 8.26 -1.68
N GLY A 193 -20.36 8.00 -1.52
CA GLY A 193 -20.79 6.76 -0.84
C GLY A 193 -20.14 5.56 -1.53
N PRO A 194 -19.97 4.39 -0.89
CA PRO A 194 -19.11 3.29 -1.37
C PRO A 194 -19.60 2.72 -2.71
N ARG A 195 -19.41 3.44 -3.81
CA ARG A 195 -19.75 2.95 -5.14
C ARG A 195 -18.75 1.85 -5.45
N PRO A 196 -19.21 0.67 -5.90
CA PRO A 196 -18.33 -0.47 -6.20
C PRO A 196 -17.10 -0.08 -7.01
N HIS A 197 -17.24 0.81 -8.00
CA HIS A 197 -16.14 1.31 -8.83
C HIS A 197 -14.98 1.95 -8.04
N GLY A 198 -15.27 2.74 -7.00
CA GLY A 198 -14.23 3.37 -6.18
C GLY A 198 -13.46 2.36 -5.34
N ARG A 199 -14.17 1.38 -4.77
CA ARG A 199 -13.56 0.28 -4.01
C ARG A 199 -12.73 -0.64 -4.92
N VAL A 200 -13.23 -0.93 -6.13
CA VAL A 200 -12.46 -1.70 -7.12
C VAL A 200 -11.19 -0.95 -7.51
N ALA A 201 -11.24 0.36 -7.75
CA ALA A 201 -10.05 1.15 -8.07
C ALA A 201 -8.99 1.07 -6.95
N ILE A 202 -9.41 1.18 -5.68
CA ILE A 202 -8.52 0.97 -4.52
C ILE A 202 -7.89 -0.42 -4.57
N MET A 203 -8.69 -1.48 -4.73
CA MET A 203 -8.15 -2.84 -4.74
C MET A 203 -7.22 -3.09 -5.94
N VAL A 204 -7.53 -2.57 -7.12
CA VAL A 204 -6.69 -2.74 -8.31
C VAL A 204 -5.34 -2.08 -8.08
N THR A 205 -5.31 -0.81 -7.68
CA THR A 205 -4.04 -0.11 -7.45
C THR A 205 -3.25 -0.74 -6.31
N TYR A 206 -3.93 -1.19 -5.25
CA TYR A 206 -3.31 -1.87 -4.12
C TYR A 206 -2.67 -3.22 -4.49
N HIS A 207 -3.40 -4.12 -5.16
CA HIS A 207 -2.86 -5.42 -5.54
C HIS A 207 -1.70 -5.28 -6.53
N LEU A 208 -1.82 -4.37 -7.50
CA LEU A 208 -0.74 -4.07 -8.44
C LEU A 208 0.47 -3.44 -7.74
N ALA A 209 0.25 -2.58 -6.75
CA ALA A 209 1.33 -2.01 -5.94
C ALA A 209 2.15 -3.11 -5.25
N GLN A 210 1.47 -4.00 -4.52
CA GLN A 210 2.11 -5.08 -3.77
C GLN A 210 2.80 -6.07 -4.71
N ALA A 211 2.18 -6.43 -5.83
CA ALA A 211 2.79 -7.31 -6.82
C ALA A 211 4.06 -6.69 -7.44
N ALA A 212 4.01 -5.40 -7.80
CA ALA A 212 5.18 -4.70 -8.36
C ALA A 212 6.33 -4.59 -7.34
N LEU A 213 6.03 -4.34 -6.06
CA LEU A 213 7.03 -4.36 -4.99
C LEU A 213 7.66 -5.76 -4.84
N VAL A 214 6.87 -6.83 -4.90
CA VAL A 214 7.41 -8.20 -4.87
C VAL A 214 8.28 -8.49 -6.10
N VAL A 215 7.84 -8.07 -7.29
CA VAL A 215 8.61 -8.22 -8.53
C VAL A 215 9.94 -7.46 -8.47
N SER A 216 9.99 -6.31 -7.78
CA SER A 216 11.23 -5.54 -7.59
C SER A 216 12.32 -6.27 -6.79
N LEU A 217 12.00 -7.39 -6.12
CA LEU A 217 12.98 -8.23 -5.43
C LEU A 217 13.80 -9.10 -6.40
N LEU A 218 13.36 -9.25 -7.64
CA LEU A 218 14.10 -9.99 -8.66
C LEU A 218 15.41 -9.25 -9.01
N PRO A 219 16.48 -9.99 -9.32
CA PRO A 219 17.76 -9.42 -9.76
C PRO A 219 17.68 -8.74 -11.12
#